data_AF-A0A2A2XXC4-F1
#
_entry.id   AF-A0A2A2XXC4-F1
#
_cell.length_a   1.000
_cell.length_b   1.000
_cell.length_c   1.000
_cell.angle_alpha   90.00
_cell.angle_beta   90.00
_cell.angle_gamma   90.00
#
_symmetry.space_group_name_H-M   'P 1'
#
loop_
_entity.id
_entity.type
_entity.pdbx_description
1 polymer ?
#
loop_
_entity_poly.entity_id
_entity_poly.type
_entity_poly.pdbx_seq_one_letter_code
_entity_poly.pdbx_strand_id
1 'polypeptide(L)'
;MFLIEDLVCTADSEARGKEIVLKDSQILSALTKAHGLISGKQPQINDSTESERIIKNLIFAISQLTANPDSPVLEPLEEGLLEPVSKKDWRLTIEAVMESLSIRRSKVPGSREYLDFLKNFIGKAKACK
;
A
#
# COMPACT_ATOMS: atom_id res chain seq x y z
N MET A 1 -7.24 -12.10 1.50
CA MET A 1 -5.96 -11.64 2.06
C MET A 1 -5.23 -10.92 0.94
N PHE A 2 -5.20 -9.57 1.00
CA PHE A 2 -4.54 -8.65 0.05
C PHE A 2 -4.26 -7.32 0.79
N LEU A 3 -3.56 -7.39 1.93
CA LEU A 3 -3.54 -6.28 2.90
C LEU A 3 -2.88 -5.02 2.33
N ILE A 4 -1.75 -5.16 1.65
CA ILE A 4 -1.04 -4.01 1.04
C ILE A 4 -1.92 -3.39 -0.05
N GLU A 5 -2.56 -4.20 -0.88
CA GLU A 5 -3.46 -3.74 -1.93
C GLU A 5 -4.73 -3.08 -1.38
N ASP A 6 -5.28 -3.57 -0.27
CA ASP A 6 -6.39 -2.94 0.45
C ASP A 6 -5.97 -1.57 1.01
N LEU A 7 -4.75 -1.45 1.57
CA LEU A 7 -4.20 -0.15 2.00
C LEU A 7 -4.03 0.83 0.83
N VAL A 8 -3.56 0.33 -0.32
CA VAL A 8 -3.46 1.15 -1.55
C VAL A 8 -4.85 1.60 -2.02
N CYS A 9 -5.85 0.72 -2.01
CA CYS A 9 -7.23 1.07 -2.37
C CYS A 9 -7.84 2.07 -1.39
N THR A 10 -7.52 1.96 -0.10
CA THR A 10 -7.94 2.91 0.94
C THR A 10 -7.34 4.29 0.68
N ALA A 11 -6.04 4.36 0.39
CA ALA A 11 -5.37 5.61 0.04
C ALA A 11 -5.93 6.24 -1.25
N ASP A 12 -6.20 5.45 -2.30
CA ASP A 12 -6.83 5.97 -3.53
C ASP A 12 -8.27 6.45 -3.28
N SER A 13 -9.02 5.78 -2.41
CA SER A 13 -10.39 6.19 -2.04
C SER A 13 -10.38 7.49 -1.24
N GLU A 14 -9.47 7.63 -0.28
CA GLU A 14 -9.27 8.88 0.48
C GLU A 14 -8.91 10.04 -0.46
N ALA A 15 -7.96 9.81 -1.38
CA ALA A 15 -7.57 10.81 -2.37
C ALA A 15 -8.75 11.24 -3.25
N ARG A 16 -9.53 10.29 -3.75
CA ARG A 16 -10.72 10.59 -4.56
C ARG A 16 -11.77 11.38 -3.79
N GLY A 17 -11.97 11.10 -2.50
CA GLY A 17 -12.86 11.88 -1.63
C GLY A 17 -12.44 13.35 -1.48
N LYS A 18 -11.18 13.67 -1.79
CA LYS A 18 -10.59 15.00 -1.78
C LYS A 18 -10.31 15.55 -3.20
N GLU A 19 -10.91 14.94 -4.23
CA GLU A 19 -10.70 15.28 -5.64
C GLU A 19 -9.23 15.15 -6.12
N ILE A 20 -8.43 14.36 -5.41
CA ILE A 20 -7.03 14.09 -5.74
C ILE A 20 -6.93 12.79 -6.53
N VAL A 21 -6.15 12.83 -7.60
CA VAL A 21 -5.90 11.68 -8.47
C VAL A 21 -4.48 11.17 -8.23
N LEU A 22 -4.35 10.06 -7.50
CA LEU A 22 -3.07 9.38 -7.32
C LEU A 22 -2.60 8.72 -8.62
N LYS A 23 -1.30 8.47 -8.74
CA LYS A 23 -0.66 7.86 -9.92
C LYS A 23 0.08 6.59 -9.53
N ASP A 24 0.21 5.65 -10.45
CA ASP A 24 0.95 4.41 -10.23
C ASP A 24 2.41 4.67 -9.78
N SER A 25 3.03 5.74 -10.29
CA SER A 25 4.37 6.16 -9.88
C SER A 25 4.45 6.62 -8.42
N GLN A 26 3.40 7.25 -7.90
CA GLN A 26 3.32 7.64 -6.48
C GLN A 26 3.18 6.41 -5.59
N ILE A 27 2.39 5.42 -6.01
CA ILE A 27 2.24 4.15 -5.28
C ILE A 27 3.55 3.37 -5.28
N LEU A 28 4.24 3.26 -6.43
CA LEU A 28 5.55 2.61 -6.47
C LEU A 28 6.56 3.31 -5.58
N SER A 29 6.57 4.64 -5.57
CA SER A 29 7.42 5.42 -4.68
C SER A 29 7.09 5.13 -3.20
N ALA A 30 5.81 5.08 -2.85
CA ALA A 30 5.35 4.76 -1.50
C ALA A 30 5.84 3.36 -1.06
N LEU A 31 5.64 2.34 -1.89
CA LEU A 31 6.09 0.97 -1.62
C LEU A 31 7.61 0.90 -1.45
N THR A 32 8.36 1.58 -2.31
CA THR A 32 9.83 1.65 -2.23
C THR A 32 10.29 2.28 -0.91
N LYS A 33 9.63 3.37 -0.47
CA LYS A 33 9.95 4.03 0.79
C LYS A 33 9.59 3.17 2.00
N ALA A 34 8.42 2.52 1.97
CA ALA A 34 8.01 1.59 3.03
C ALA A 34 8.99 0.42 3.17
N HIS A 35 9.39 -0.18 2.03
CA HIS A 35 10.43 -1.21 1.99
C HIS A 35 11.77 -0.72 2.57
N GLY A 36 12.14 0.53 2.25
CA GLY A 36 13.31 1.20 2.81
C GLY A 36 13.26 1.30 4.33
N LEU A 37 12.15 1.79 4.89
CA LEU A 37 11.94 1.91 6.35
C LEU A 37 12.08 0.56 7.06
N ILE A 38 11.45 -0.49 6.53
CA ILE A 38 11.52 -1.84 7.11
C ILE A 38 12.96 -2.40 7.06
N SER A 39 13.73 -1.99 6.05
CA SER A 39 15.15 -2.33 5.91
C SER A 39 16.08 -1.43 6.75
N GLY A 40 15.55 -0.52 7.58
CA GLY A 40 16.32 0.39 8.43
C GLY A 40 16.85 1.64 7.73
N LYS A 41 16.41 1.93 6.50
CA LYS A 41 16.74 3.17 5.79
C LYS A 41 15.83 4.32 6.24
N GLN A 42 16.29 5.55 6.06
CA GLN A 42 15.52 6.76 6.31
C GLN A 42 15.21 7.50 4.99
N PRO A 43 14.16 7.07 4.25
CA PRO A 43 13.76 7.78 3.05
C PRO A 43 13.21 9.17 3.37
N GLN A 44 13.40 10.12 2.46
CA GLN A 44 12.75 11.42 2.55
C GLN A 44 11.24 11.27 2.28
N ILE A 45 10.41 11.72 3.22
CA ILE A 45 8.96 11.70 3.14
C ILE A 45 8.47 13.14 3.29
N ASN A 46 7.80 13.64 2.27
CA ASN A 46 7.19 14.97 2.28
C ASN A 46 5.72 14.86 2.73
N ASP A 47 5.17 15.96 3.22
CA ASP A 47 3.76 16.10 3.60
C ASP A 47 3.20 17.52 3.33
N SER A 48 3.89 18.28 2.48
CA SER A 48 3.56 19.67 2.15
C SER A 48 2.20 19.79 1.45
N THR A 49 1.86 18.81 0.62
CA THR A 49 0.56 18.73 -0.06
C THR A 49 -0.34 17.66 0.54
N GLU A 50 -1.65 17.77 0.32
CA GLU A 50 -2.61 16.77 0.77
C GLU A 50 -2.36 15.40 0.11
N SER A 51 -1.96 15.39 -1.16
CA SER A 51 -1.54 14.16 -1.85
C SER A 51 -0.31 13.53 -1.19
N GLU A 52 0.68 14.32 -0.80
CA GLU A 52 1.86 13.83 -0.09
C GLU A 52 1.52 13.33 1.32
N ARG A 53 0.55 13.94 2.03
CA ARG A 53 0.05 13.44 3.31
C ARG A 53 -0.60 12.06 3.19
N ILE A 54 -1.43 11.84 2.17
CA ILE A 54 -2.05 10.53 1.91
C ILE A 54 -0.95 9.48 1.63
N ILE A 55 0.03 9.83 0.80
CA ILE A 55 1.15 8.94 0.49
C ILE A 55 2.01 8.65 1.73
N LYS A 56 2.26 9.65 2.58
CA LYS A 56 2.94 9.48 3.87
C LYS A 56 2.20 8.49 4.76
N ASN A 57 0.88 8.63 4.90
CA ASN A 57 0.06 7.72 5.69
C ASN A 57 0.13 6.29 5.15
N LEU A 58 0.07 6.11 3.83
CA LEU A 58 0.23 4.81 3.18
C LEU A 58 1.61 4.18 3.49
N ILE A 59 2.69 4.95 3.36
CA ILE A 59 4.06 4.49 3.66
C ILE A 59 4.13 3.98 5.11
N PHE A 60 3.60 4.75 6.05
CA PHE A 60 3.65 4.40 7.45
C PHE A 60 2.78 3.19 7.78
N ALA A 61 1.57 3.10 7.23
CA ALA A 61 0.69 1.95 7.41
C ALA A 61 1.36 0.65 6.95
N ILE A 62 2.01 0.64 5.79
CA ILE A 62 2.72 -0.53 5.27
C ILE A 62 3.95 -0.88 6.13
N SER A 63 4.69 0.13 6.59
CA SER A 63 5.94 -0.07 7.34
C SER A 63 5.71 -0.57 8.78
N GLN A 64 4.66 -0.07 9.45
CA GLN A 64 4.40 -0.33 10.87
C GLN A 64 3.71 -1.67 11.15
N LEU A 65 3.14 -2.32 10.14
CA LEU A 65 2.54 -3.67 10.25
C LEU A 65 3.53 -4.74 10.71
N THR A 66 4.84 -4.54 10.52
CA THR A 66 5.88 -5.44 11.04
C THR A 66 6.26 -5.19 12.50
N ALA A 67 5.87 -4.04 13.05
CA ALA A 67 6.39 -3.54 14.31
C ALA A 67 5.43 -3.75 15.49
N ASN A 68 4.15 -4.01 15.23
CA ASN A 68 3.18 -4.18 16.30
C ASN A 68 2.06 -5.17 15.91
N PRO A 69 2.06 -6.41 16.45
CA PRO A 69 0.96 -7.35 16.27
C PRO A 69 -0.36 -6.84 16.86
N ASP A 70 -0.31 -5.88 17.80
CA ASP A 70 -1.46 -5.20 18.41
C ASP A 70 -1.84 -3.90 17.67
N SER A 71 -1.35 -3.68 16.46
CA SER A 71 -1.70 -2.49 15.68
C SER A 71 -3.20 -2.51 15.34
N PRO A 72 -3.96 -1.43 15.61
CA PRO A 72 -5.40 -1.37 15.37
C PRO A 72 -5.80 -1.52 13.89
N VAL A 73 -4.83 -1.42 12.97
CA VAL A 73 -5.03 -1.71 11.53
C VAL A 73 -5.33 -3.21 11.28
N LEU A 74 -5.01 -4.08 12.23
CA LEU A 74 -5.22 -5.53 12.18
C LEU A 74 -6.53 -5.99 12.85
N GLU A 75 -7.33 -5.07 13.41
CA GLU A 75 -8.58 -5.38 14.13
C GLU A 75 -9.64 -6.22 13.38
N PRO A 76 -9.71 -6.29 12.02
CA PRO A 76 -10.70 -7.16 11.38
C PRO A 76 -10.17 -8.58 11.08
N LEU A 77 -8.95 -8.93 11.48
CA LEU A 77 -8.41 -10.28 11.32
C LEU A 77 -8.68 -11.06 12.61
N GLU A 78 -9.59 -12.03 12.53
CA GLU A 78 -10.07 -12.84 13.66
C GLU A 78 -8.96 -13.21 14.65
N GLU A 79 -9.29 -12.99 15.92
CA GLU A 79 -8.47 -13.26 17.10
C GLU A 79 -7.95 -14.71 17.04
N GLY A 80 -6.71 -14.90 16.57
CA GLY A 80 -6.06 -16.21 16.42
C GLY A 80 -5.38 -16.49 15.06
N LEU A 81 -5.52 -15.65 14.04
CA LEU A 81 -4.99 -15.93 12.68
C LEU A 81 -3.72 -15.14 12.27
N LEU A 82 -3.21 -14.26 13.13
CA LEU A 82 -2.02 -13.46 12.82
C LEU A 82 -0.80 -13.99 13.53
N GLU A 83 -0.15 -14.99 12.93
CA GLU A 83 1.26 -15.18 13.23
C GLU A 83 2.02 -13.91 12.81
N PRO A 84 2.91 -13.38 13.65
CA PRO A 84 3.73 -12.23 13.30
C PRO A 84 4.50 -12.54 12.01
N VAL A 85 4.20 -11.83 10.93
CA VAL A 85 4.95 -11.99 9.67
C VAL A 85 6.37 -11.49 9.91
N SER A 86 7.35 -12.34 9.60
CA SER A 86 8.75 -11.95 9.75
C SER A 86 9.06 -10.72 8.89
N LYS A 87 9.99 -9.85 9.35
CA LYS A 87 10.45 -8.71 8.54
C LYS A 87 10.95 -9.13 7.15
N LYS A 88 11.47 -10.36 7.01
CA LYS A 88 11.91 -10.90 5.73
C LYS A 88 10.71 -11.17 4.81
N ASP A 89 9.70 -11.88 5.29
CA ASP A 89 8.54 -12.26 4.49
C ASP A 89 7.66 -11.05 4.15
N TRP A 90 7.58 -10.07 5.06
CA TRP A 90 6.89 -8.82 4.77
C TRP A 90 7.59 -8.00 3.68
N ARG A 91 8.93 -7.97 3.66
CA ARG A 91 9.68 -7.35 2.56
C ARG A 91 9.42 -8.05 1.24
N LEU A 92 9.47 -9.38 1.21
CA LEU A 92 9.13 -10.15 0.01
C LEU A 92 7.71 -9.87 -0.48
N THR A 93 6.76 -9.67 0.46
CA THR A 93 5.39 -9.30 0.12
C THR A 93 5.33 -7.92 -0.54
N ILE A 94 6.03 -6.92 0.00
CA ILE A 94 6.11 -5.59 -0.63
C ILE A 94 6.76 -5.67 -2.02
N GLU A 95 7.83 -6.44 -2.17
CA GLU A 95 8.52 -6.65 -3.45
C GLU A 95 7.60 -7.29 -4.48
N ALA A 96 6.81 -8.30 -4.11
CA ALA A 96 5.82 -8.92 -4.98
C ALA A 96 4.75 -7.93 -5.46
N VAL A 97 4.28 -7.03 -4.57
CA VAL A 97 3.33 -5.97 -4.95
C VAL A 97 4.00 -4.96 -5.89
N MET A 98 5.25 -4.58 -5.64
CA MET A 98 6.02 -3.69 -6.51
C MET A 98 6.23 -4.29 -7.90
N GLU A 99 6.48 -5.59 -7.99
CA GLU A 99 6.62 -6.31 -9.25
C GLU A 99 5.27 -6.35 -10.01
N SER A 100 4.19 -6.71 -9.32
CA SER A 100 2.83 -6.68 -9.88
C SER A 100 2.46 -5.29 -10.42
N LEU A 101 2.76 -4.23 -9.66
CA LEU A 101 2.60 -2.85 -10.11
C LEU A 101 3.45 -2.57 -11.35
N SER A 102 4.71 -2.97 -11.35
CA SER A 102 5.63 -2.72 -12.45
C SER A 102 5.22 -3.40 -13.76
N ILE A 103 4.58 -4.56 -13.68
CA ILE A 103 4.02 -5.29 -14.83
C ILE A 103 2.76 -4.60 -15.36
N ARG A 104 1.92 -4.06 -14.47
CA ARG A 104 0.57 -3.57 -14.80
C ARG A 104 0.49 -2.06 -15.05
N ARG A 105 1.50 -1.30 -14.64
CA ARG A 105 1.56 0.13 -14.94
C ARG A 105 1.94 0.35 -16.40
N SER A 106 1.33 1.34 -17.03
CA SER A 106 1.84 1.89 -18.27
C SER A 106 3.11 2.71 -18.03
N LYS A 107 3.97 2.78 -19.05
CA LYS A 107 5.13 3.68 -19.07
C LYS A 107 4.73 5.13 -19.31
N VAL A 108 3.45 5.40 -19.59
CA VAL A 108 2.93 6.75 -19.81
C VAL A 108 2.92 7.54 -18.49
N PRO A 109 3.47 8.77 -18.47
CA PRO A 109 3.39 9.64 -17.30
C PRO A 109 1.94 9.87 -16.87
N GLY A 110 1.67 9.66 -15.58
CA GLY A 110 0.32 9.79 -15.03
C GLY A 110 -0.55 8.54 -15.13
N SER A 111 0.02 7.39 -15.53
CA SER A 111 -0.68 6.09 -15.52
C SER A 111 -1.39 5.82 -14.19
N ARG A 112 -2.58 5.22 -14.33
CA ARG A 112 -3.43 4.69 -13.26
C ARG A 112 -3.88 3.25 -13.50
N GLU A 113 -3.29 2.58 -14.49
CA GLU A 113 -3.71 1.24 -14.90
C GLU A 113 -3.61 0.23 -13.76
N TYR A 114 -2.57 0.34 -12.91
CA TYR A 114 -2.47 -0.52 -11.74
C TYR A 114 -3.56 -0.21 -10.71
N LEU A 115 -3.79 1.05 -10.38
CA LEU A 115 -4.83 1.45 -9.42
C LEU A 115 -6.24 1.02 -9.88
N ASP A 116 -6.54 1.18 -11.17
CA ASP A 116 -7.84 0.80 -11.72
C ASP A 116 -7.99 -0.72 -11.81
N PHE A 117 -6.91 -1.45 -12.13
CA PHE A 117 -6.87 -2.91 -12.00
C PHE A 117 -7.15 -3.34 -10.56
N LEU A 118 -6.45 -2.74 -9.59
CA LEU A 118 -6.51 -3.11 -8.18
C LEU A 118 -7.93 -2.94 -7.62
N LYS A 119 -8.56 -1.81 -7.92
CA LYS A 119 -9.95 -1.54 -7.53
C LYS A 119 -10.89 -2.63 -8.04
N ASN A 120 -10.75 -3.03 -9.30
CA ASN A 120 -11.58 -4.09 -9.89
C ASN A 120 -11.27 -5.46 -9.28
N PHE A 121 -9.99 -5.76 -9.06
CA PHE A 121 -9.54 -7.04 -8.50
C PHE A 121 -10.03 -7.24 -7.06
N ILE A 122 -9.81 -6.25 -6.19
CA ILE A 122 -10.27 -6.26 -4.80
C ILE A 122 -11.80 -6.24 -4.72
N GLY A 123 -12.46 -5.45 -5.58
CA GLY A 123 -13.93 -5.42 -5.66
C GLY A 123 -14.52 -6.80 -5.96
N LYS A 124 -13.95 -7.53 -6.93
CA LYS A 124 -14.36 -8.90 -7.25
C LYS A 124 -14.08 -9.86 -6.10
N ALA A 125 -12.91 -9.76 -5.46
CA ALA A 125 -12.56 -10.62 -4.32
C ALA A 125 -13.50 -10.44 -3.12
N LYS A 126 -14.00 -9.22 -2.89
CA LYS A 126 -14.97 -8.92 -1.81
C LYS A 126 -16.39 -9.37 -2.15
N ALA A 127 -16.78 -9.37 -3.43
CA ALA A 127 -18.10 -9.83 -3.87
C ALA A 127 -18.26 -11.36 -3.86
N CYS A 128 -17.15 -12.12 -3.79
CA CYS A 128 -17.15 -13.58 -3.73
C CYS A 128 -17.10 -14.14 -2.29
N LYS A 129 -17.21 -13.30 -1.27
CA LYS A 129 -17.37 -13.69 0.14
C LYS A 129 -18.82 -13.58 0.56
#